data_AF-A0A956YFL4-F1
#
_entry.id   AF-A0A956YFL4-F1
#
_cell.length_a   1.000
_cell.length_b   1.000
_cell.length_c   1.000
_cell.angle_alpha   90.00
_cell.angle_beta   90.00
_cell.angle_gamma   90.00
#
_symmetry.space_group_name_H-M   'P 1'
#
loop_
_entity.id
_entity.type
_entity.pdbx_description
1 polymer ?
#
loop_
_entity_poly.entity_id
_entity_poly.type
_entity_poly.pdbx_seq_one_letter_code
_entity_poly.pdbx_strand_id
1 'polypeptide(L)'
;DVASRLRPPESFGQYLRTSESPLNPYNVDKGFYVYGNFPMTFTRYFAEWATSACNNFALKFCTQTYNTFYGLQQSGRFLSALVDLFTVFLTFLIGRRLYSWQAGLLAAFFQGTAVMAIQQSHFFTMDNWAAFFTTLAVYTAVRAASFGDEKANWQLHWWILFGLSLGLAVASRINVAPLAVIINIAAVAWLLRRGHTWQSLRQTSHGALDFQRVFLGVLVAATVSLVIFRLAQPYAFADATIARNELITQTGEDPGAISVWLRSIMGFNPQWRSNMDEIQQQQSPEAVFPPAVQWVDRDAIVFPFTNMVLYGMGITAGLAAWAGLFWALWRIVRGRPDWLIHAIPVSWSLLYFLFMATRWVKSIRYFLPIYPTFFLLAGWALWTIWQRAQQSEQRRSLKQTIAAALILLVTV
;
A
#
# COMPACT_ATOMS: atom_id res chain seq x y z
N ASP A 1 2.78 -9.89 25.10
CA ASP A 1 2.52 -9.47 23.69
C ASP A 1 3.60 -10.04 22.77
N VAL A 2 3.48 -9.86 21.45
CA VAL A 2 4.46 -10.38 20.48
C VAL A 2 5.69 -9.48 20.42
N ALA A 3 5.49 -8.16 20.29
CA ALA A 3 6.56 -7.18 20.02
C ALA A 3 7.67 -7.19 21.08
N SER A 4 7.31 -7.25 22.36
CA SER A 4 8.28 -7.22 23.47
C SER A 4 9.14 -8.48 23.59
N ARG A 5 8.68 -9.61 23.03
CA ARG A 5 9.40 -10.88 23.08
C ARG A 5 10.41 -11.02 21.94
N LEU A 6 10.23 -10.29 20.84
CA LEU A 6 11.15 -10.30 19.71
C LEU A 6 12.49 -9.67 20.12
N ARG A 7 13.60 -10.21 19.62
CA ARG A 7 14.95 -9.67 19.87
C ARG A 7 15.72 -9.51 18.57
N PRO A 8 16.61 -8.50 18.46
CA PRO A 8 17.52 -8.42 17.34
C PRO A 8 18.36 -9.71 17.23
N PRO A 9 18.51 -10.28 16.03
CA PRO A 9 19.40 -11.40 15.77
C PRO A 9 20.86 -10.96 15.87
N GLU A 10 21.73 -11.91 16.20
CA GLU A 10 23.19 -11.71 16.28
C GLU A 10 23.82 -11.49 14.91
N SER A 11 23.19 -12.01 13.85
CA SER A 11 23.66 -11.84 12.47
C SER A 11 22.52 -11.74 11.46
N PHE A 12 22.83 -11.17 10.30
CA PHE A 12 21.90 -11.15 9.17
C PHE A 12 21.55 -12.57 8.66
N GLY A 13 22.47 -13.52 8.80
CA GLY A 13 22.18 -14.94 8.49
C GLY A 13 21.11 -15.52 9.41
N GLN A 14 21.19 -15.25 10.71
CA GLN A 14 20.18 -15.68 11.68
C GLN A 14 18.83 -15.01 11.44
N TYR A 15 18.80 -13.75 10.97
CA TYR A 15 17.56 -13.08 10.60
C TYR A 15 16.77 -13.84 9.52
N LEU A 16 17.47 -14.31 8.48
CA LEU A 16 16.88 -14.99 7.33
C LEU A 16 16.52 -16.47 7.59
N ARG A 17 17.08 -17.07 8.65
CA ARG A 17 16.76 -18.45 9.05
C ARG A 17 15.49 -18.49 9.87
N THR A 18 14.40 -18.87 9.22
CA THR A 18 13.07 -18.96 9.83
C THR A 18 13.03 -19.80 11.10
N SER A 19 13.77 -20.92 11.16
CA SER A 19 13.78 -21.82 12.32
C SER A 19 14.51 -21.26 13.54
N GLU A 20 15.36 -20.25 13.37
CA GLU A 20 16.25 -19.73 14.43
C GLU A 20 15.99 -18.26 14.78
N SER A 21 15.45 -17.48 13.85
CA SER A 21 15.36 -16.03 13.96
C SER A 21 14.57 -15.59 15.21
N PRO A 22 15.15 -14.82 16.14
CA PRO A 22 14.44 -14.27 17.31
C PRO A 22 13.46 -13.15 16.94
N LEU A 23 13.47 -12.70 15.69
CA LEU A 23 12.47 -11.79 15.11
C LEU A 23 11.29 -12.54 14.48
N ASN A 24 11.32 -13.87 14.44
CA ASN A 24 10.18 -14.68 14.03
C ASN A 24 9.27 -14.95 15.24
N PRO A 25 7.98 -14.53 15.21
CA PRO A 25 7.02 -14.82 16.27
C PRO A 25 6.91 -16.31 16.63
N TYR A 26 7.11 -17.22 15.67
CA TYR A 26 7.04 -18.66 15.93
C TYR A 26 8.11 -19.15 16.91
N ASN A 27 9.24 -18.43 17.02
CA ASN A 27 10.36 -18.79 17.89
C ASN A 27 10.25 -18.15 19.31
N VAL A 28 9.15 -17.45 19.62
CA VAL A 28 8.93 -16.77 20.92
C VAL A 28 7.56 -17.12 21.55
N ASP A 29 7.16 -18.38 21.39
CA ASP A 29 5.90 -18.97 21.87
C ASP A 29 4.64 -18.29 21.29
N LYS A 30 4.72 -17.82 20.04
CA LYS A 30 3.57 -17.26 19.32
C LYS A 30 3.32 -18.07 18.05
N GLY A 31 2.74 -19.27 18.24
CA GLY A 31 2.47 -20.22 17.15
C GLY A 31 1.54 -19.71 16.05
N PHE A 32 0.61 -18.81 16.39
CA PHE A 32 -0.28 -18.15 15.44
C PHE A 32 0.09 -16.67 15.27
N TYR A 33 0.54 -16.30 14.06
CA TYR A 33 0.84 -14.91 13.71
C TYR A 33 0.68 -14.69 12.20
N VAL A 34 -0.15 -13.70 11.85
CA VAL A 34 -0.64 -13.45 10.48
C VAL A 34 -0.47 -11.99 10.01
N TYR A 35 0.11 -11.15 10.86
CA TYR A 35 0.39 -9.74 10.53
C TYR A 35 1.73 -9.61 9.80
N GLY A 36 1.92 -8.54 9.05
CA GLY A 36 3.21 -8.27 8.41
C GLY A 36 4.35 -8.11 9.40
N ASN A 37 5.48 -8.78 9.16
CA ASN A 37 6.66 -8.71 10.04
C ASN A 37 7.41 -7.40 9.88
N PHE A 38 7.44 -6.85 8.67
CA PHE A 38 8.32 -5.72 8.37
C PHE A 38 8.16 -4.53 9.33
N PRO A 39 6.94 -4.02 9.59
CA PRO A 39 6.80 -2.87 10.49
C PRO A 39 7.15 -3.21 11.94
N MET A 40 6.91 -4.45 12.36
CA MET A 40 7.31 -4.94 13.68
C MET A 40 8.82 -5.00 13.83
N THR A 41 9.50 -5.62 12.86
CA THR A 41 10.96 -5.71 12.80
C THR A 41 11.57 -4.32 12.80
N PHE A 42 11.08 -3.41 11.95
CA PHE A 42 11.55 -2.05 11.89
C PHE A 42 11.35 -1.30 13.22
N THR A 43 10.15 -1.41 13.81
CA THR A 43 9.84 -0.79 15.11
C THR A 43 10.75 -1.32 16.21
N ARG A 44 11.07 -2.63 16.21
CA ARG A 44 11.96 -3.24 17.17
C ARG A 44 13.38 -2.68 17.06
N TYR A 45 13.94 -2.65 15.85
CA TYR A 45 15.26 -2.06 15.62
C TYR A 45 15.31 -0.57 15.99
N PHE A 46 14.27 0.19 15.62
CA PHE A 46 14.17 1.60 15.96
C PHE A 46 14.13 1.82 17.49
N ALA A 47 13.38 0.98 18.22
CA ALA A 47 13.28 1.08 19.68
C ALA A 47 14.60 0.74 20.39
N GLU A 48 15.36 -0.25 19.90
CA GLU A 48 16.69 -0.56 20.41
C GLU A 48 17.67 0.57 20.13
N TRP A 49 17.67 1.11 18.91
CA TRP A 49 18.46 2.27 18.54
C TRP A 49 18.11 3.48 19.41
N ALA A 50 16.83 3.79 19.59
CA ALA A 50 16.36 4.91 20.42
C ALA A 50 16.79 4.74 21.88
N THR A 51 16.71 3.51 22.42
CA THR A 51 17.20 3.20 23.78
C THR A 51 18.69 3.42 23.90
N SER A 52 19.48 2.91 22.95
CA SER A 52 20.94 3.08 22.95
C SER A 52 21.34 4.56 22.81
N ALA A 53 20.71 5.30 21.90
CA ALA A 53 20.94 6.73 21.74
C ALA A 53 20.62 7.52 23.01
N CYS A 54 19.49 7.22 23.66
CA CYS A 54 19.13 7.83 24.93
C CYS A 54 20.16 7.59 26.04
N ASN A 55 20.64 6.35 26.17
CA ASN A 55 21.62 5.98 27.18
C ASN A 55 22.99 6.61 26.91
N ASN A 56 23.44 6.63 25.64
CA ASN A 56 24.76 7.11 25.26
C ASN A 56 24.88 8.64 25.29
N PHE A 57 23.81 9.35 24.93
CA PHE A 57 23.83 10.81 24.81
C PHE A 57 23.17 11.54 26.00
N ALA A 58 22.72 10.82 27.03
CA ALA A 58 22.08 11.37 28.24
C ALA A 58 21.03 12.46 27.94
N LEU A 59 20.22 12.23 26.91
CA LEU A 59 19.28 13.23 26.38
C LEU A 59 18.16 13.46 27.40
N LYS A 60 17.97 14.71 27.84
CA LYS A 60 16.98 15.09 28.88
C LYS A 60 15.52 14.73 28.55
N PHE A 61 15.19 14.52 27.29
CA PHE A 61 13.85 14.10 26.84
C PHE A 61 13.65 12.58 26.85
N CYS A 62 14.67 11.79 27.17
CA CYS A 62 14.55 10.35 27.32
C CYS A 62 13.99 10.02 28.71
N THR A 63 12.67 10.03 28.81
CA THR A 63 11.93 9.78 30.06
C THR A 63 11.79 8.30 30.40
N GLN A 64 12.10 7.39 29.47
CA GLN A 64 11.85 5.96 29.58
C GLN A 64 12.74 5.13 28.64
N THR A 65 12.82 3.83 28.90
CA THR A 65 13.51 2.84 28.05
C THR A 65 12.58 2.36 26.93
N TYR A 66 12.99 2.53 25.66
CA TYR A 66 12.13 2.28 24.50
C TYR A 66 12.03 0.82 24.08
N ASN A 67 12.97 -0.04 24.47
CA ASN A 67 12.95 -1.47 24.13
C ASN A 67 12.04 -2.33 25.05
N THR A 68 11.35 -1.70 26.00
CA THR A 68 10.33 -2.33 26.86
C THR A 68 8.96 -2.35 26.19
N PHE A 69 7.98 -3.03 26.80
CA PHE A 69 6.61 -3.12 26.26
C PHE A 69 5.97 -1.74 25.98
N TYR A 70 5.99 -0.83 26.95
CA TYR A 70 5.42 0.51 26.79
C TYR A 70 6.24 1.37 25.83
N GLY A 71 7.57 1.26 25.89
CA GLY A 71 8.48 1.94 24.97
C GLY A 71 8.23 1.57 23.51
N LEU A 72 8.08 0.28 23.22
CA LEU A 72 7.81 -0.23 21.87
C LEU A 72 6.49 0.27 21.31
N GLN A 73 5.44 0.32 22.14
CA GLN A 73 4.15 0.87 21.70
C GLN A 73 4.28 2.35 21.33
N GLN A 74 4.99 3.14 22.13
CA GLN A 74 5.18 4.57 21.85
C GLN A 74 6.03 4.78 20.59
N SER A 75 7.13 4.04 20.44
CA SER A 75 7.92 4.02 19.20
C SER A 75 7.07 3.63 17.99
N GLY A 76 6.24 2.61 18.12
CA GLY A 76 5.34 2.15 17.06
C GLY A 76 4.30 3.20 16.66
N ARG A 77 3.70 3.92 17.63
CA ARG A 77 2.78 5.03 17.38
C ARG A 77 3.48 6.21 16.72
N PHE A 78 4.66 6.59 17.22
CA PHE A 78 5.48 7.65 16.61
C PHE A 78 5.80 7.33 15.14
N LEU A 79 6.24 6.11 14.85
CA LEU A 79 6.53 5.68 13.48
C LEU A 79 5.26 5.63 12.63
N SER A 80 4.13 5.19 13.18
CA SER A 80 2.84 5.15 12.47
C SER A 80 2.36 6.55 12.07
N ALA A 81 2.54 7.55 12.94
CA ALA A 81 2.30 8.95 12.61
C ALA A 81 3.29 9.48 11.57
N LEU A 82 4.57 9.12 11.66
CA LEU A 82 5.60 9.55 10.70
C LEU A 82 5.33 9.04 9.28
N VAL A 83 4.99 7.75 9.12
CA VAL A 83 4.69 7.19 7.79
C VAL A 83 3.38 7.76 7.21
N ASP A 84 2.43 8.15 8.05
CA ASP A 84 1.19 8.81 7.60
C ASP A 84 1.46 10.26 7.14
N LEU A 85 2.34 11.00 7.82
CA LEU A 85 2.80 12.30 7.34
C LEU A 85 3.49 12.20 5.97
N PHE A 86 4.31 11.16 5.75
CA PHE A 86 4.87 10.91 4.43
C PHE A 86 3.79 10.51 3.40
N THR A 87 2.73 9.84 3.83
CA THR A 87 1.57 9.52 2.97
C THR A 87 0.84 10.79 2.53
N VAL A 88 0.61 11.75 3.43
CA VAL A 88 0.07 13.08 3.11
C VAL A 88 0.97 13.80 2.11
N PHE A 89 2.28 13.81 2.35
CA PHE A 89 3.25 14.46 1.46
C PHE A 89 3.29 13.81 0.06
N LEU A 90 3.30 12.48 -0.02
CA LEU A 90 3.24 11.77 -1.30
C LEU A 90 1.92 12.04 -2.03
N THR A 91 0.80 12.13 -1.31
CA THR A 91 -0.50 12.50 -1.89
C THR A 91 -0.42 13.87 -2.56
N PHE A 92 0.20 14.87 -1.91
CA PHE A 92 0.46 16.17 -2.54
C PHE A 92 1.31 16.04 -3.81
N LEU A 93 2.42 15.28 -3.76
CA LEU A 93 3.33 15.13 -4.90
C LEU A 93 2.66 14.45 -6.10
N ILE A 94 1.82 13.44 -5.86
CA ILE A 94 1.05 12.79 -6.93
C ILE A 94 0.05 13.78 -7.53
N GLY A 95 -0.70 14.51 -6.70
CA GLY A 95 -1.71 15.46 -7.17
C GLY A 95 -1.13 16.64 -7.93
N ARG A 96 0.00 17.18 -7.46
CA ARG A 96 0.78 18.20 -8.18
C ARG A 96 1.20 17.74 -9.56
N ARG A 97 1.56 16.46 -9.70
CA ARG A 97 2.12 15.89 -10.92
C ARG A 97 1.05 15.47 -11.94
N LEU A 98 -0.06 14.90 -11.48
CA LEU A 98 -1.15 14.47 -12.35
C LEU A 98 -2.07 15.63 -12.77
N TYR A 99 -2.25 16.61 -11.88
CA TYR A 99 -3.22 17.68 -12.05
C TYR A 99 -2.56 19.06 -11.91
N SER A 100 -2.56 19.63 -10.71
CA SER A 100 -1.96 20.92 -10.39
C SER A 100 -1.54 20.96 -8.93
N TRP A 101 -0.67 21.90 -8.56
CA TRP A 101 -0.24 22.04 -7.16
C TRP A 101 -1.42 22.35 -6.22
N GLN A 102 -2.45 23.06 -6.69
CA GLN A 102 -3.66 23.35 -5.90
C GLN A 102 -4.50 22.09 -5.67
N ALA A 103 -4.73 21.29 -6.71
CA ALA A 103 -5.42 20.02 -6.58
C ALA A 103 -4.66 19.06 -5.65
N GLY A 104 -3.32 19.06 -5.73
CA GLY A 104 -2.46 18.32 -4.80
C GLY A 104 -2.58 18.80 -3.36
N LEU A 105 -2.65 20.11 -3.11
CA LEU A 105 -2.83 20.64 -1.75
C LEU A 105 -4.19 20.26 -1.18
N LEU A 106 -5.26 20.36 -1.97
CA LEU A 106 -6.59 19.90 -1.53
C LEU A 106 -6.58 18.41 -1.18
N ALA A 107 -5.95 17.57 -2.02
CA ALA A 107 -5.85 16.14 -1.76
C ALA A 107 -5.06 15.83 -0.48
N ALA A 108 -3.95 16.52 -0.24
CA ALA A 108 -3.16 16.36 0.98
C ALA A 108 -3.89 16.89 2.23
N PHE A 109 -4.64 17.99 2.09
CA PHE A 109 -5.51 18.47 3.16
C PHE A 109 -6.53 17.40 3.57
N PHE A 110 -7.26 16.83 2.61
CA PHE A 110 -8.22 15.76 2.92
C PHE A 110 -7.57 14.51 3.50
N GLN A 111 -6.38 14.11 3.01
CA GLN A 111 -5.65 12.99 3.61
C GLN A 111 -5.24 13.29 5.06
N GLY A 112 -4.77 14.51 5.35
CA GLY A 112 -4.34 14.92 6.68
C GLY A 112 -5.48 15.11 7.68
N THR A 113 -6.70 15.38 7.21
CA THR A 113 -7.89 15.54 8.06
C THR A 113 -8.81 14.32 8.07
N ALA A 114 -8.47 13.26 7.33
CA ALA A 114 -9.27 12.04 7.29
C ALA A 114 -9.31 11.32 8.64
N VAL A 115 -10.51 11.11 9.17
CA VAL A 115 -10.76 10.51 10.49
C VAL A 115 -10.00 9.20 10.68
N MET A 116 -10.07 8.29 9.70
CA MET A 116 -9.41 6.98 9.79
C MET A 116 -7.88 7.08 9.72
N ALA A 117 -7.32 8.01 8.93
CA ALA A 117 -5.88 8.20 8.86
C ALA A 117 -5.34 8.72 10.20
N ILE A 118 -5.97 9.76 10.75
CA ILE A 118 -5.64 10.31 12.07
C ILE A 118 -5.73 9.24 13.15
N GLN A 119 -6.82 8.47 13.16
CA GLN A 119 -7.02 7.41 14.15
C GLN A 119 -5.88 6.38 14.09
N GLN A 120 -5.62 5.81 12.91
CA GLN A 120 -4.61 4.75 12.79
C GLN A 120 -3.18 5.25 13.03
N SER A 121 -2.90 6.54 12.80
CA SER A 121 -1.64 7.19 13.15
C SER A 121 -1.34 7.25 14.65
N HIS A 122 -2.37 7.12 15.50
CA HIS A 122 -2.20 7.05 16.96
C HIS A 122 -2.14 5.61 17.50
N PHE A 123 -2.25 4.60 16.65
CA PHE A 123 -2.14 3.20 17.03
C PHE A 123 -0.89 2.58 16.41
N PHE A 124 -0.27 1.65 17.13
CA PHE A 124 0.80 0.84 16.56
C PHE A 124 0.17 -0.25 15.68
N THR A 125 0.02 0.04 14.38
CA THR A 125 -0.63 -0.86 13.41
C THR A 125 0.19 -1.04 12.16
N MET A 126 -0.08 -2.14 11.44
CA MET A 126 0.54 -2.43 10.15
C MET A 126 -0.19 -1.73 8.98
N ASP A 127 -1.38 -1.15 9.25
CA ASP A 127 -2.25 -0.52 8.24
C ASP A 127 -1.58 0.73 7.64
N ASN A 128 -1.02 1.59 8.49
CA ASN A 128 -0.36 2.83 8.06
C ASN A 128 0.86 2.56 7.17
N TRP A 129 1.65 1.54 7.51
CA TRP A 129 2.79 1.13 6.70
C TRP A 129 2.36 0.63 5.32
N ALA A 130 1.32 -0.21 5.28
CA ALA A 130 0.75 -0.69 4.04
C ALA A 130 0.21 0.47 3.18
N ALA A 131 -0.49 1.44 3.79
CA ALA A 131 -0.99 2.63 3.09
C ALA A 131 0.15 3.52 2.56
N PHE A 132 1.20 3.75 3.34
CA PHE A 132 2.38 4.50 2.93
C PHE A 132 3.08 3.87 1.73
N PHE A 133 3.44 2.60 1.81
CA PHE A 133 4.11 1.91 0.70
C PHE A 133 3.22 1.76 -0.53
N THR A 134 1.90 1.63 -0.34
CA THR A 134 0.95 1.68 -1.45
C THR A 134 0.99 3.05 -2.14
N THR A 135 0.99 4.13 -1.37
CA THR A 135 1.03 5.50 -1.92
C THR A 135 2.36 5.75 -2.63
N LEU A 136 3.46 5.24 -2.08
CA LEU A 136 4.77 5.29 -2.72
C LEU A 136 4.81 4.48 -4.02
N ALA A 137 4.20 3.29 -4.04
CA ALA A 137 4.05 2.49 -5.25
C ALA A 137 3.18 3.20 -6.30
N VAL A 138 2.08 3.85 -5.91
CA VAL A 138 1.27 4.66 -6.82
C VAL A 138 2.08 5.84 -7.36
N TYR A 139 2.84 6.55 -6.52
CA TYR A 139 3.72 7.62 -6.97
C TYR A 139 4.77 7.13 -7.97
N THR A 140 5.45 6.02 -7.68
CA THR A 140 6.46 5.44 -8.58
C THR A 140 5.84 4.91 -9.87
N ALA A 141 4.62 4.36 -9.84
CA ALA A 141 3.87 3.99 -11.04
C ALA A 141 3.53 5.22 -11.91
N VAL A 142 3.11 6.33 -11.29
CA VAL A 142 2.89 7.61 -11.98
C VAL A 142 4.18 8.10 -12.65
N ARG A 143 5.33 7.95 -11.98
CA ARG A 143 6.65 8.27 -12.55
C ARG A 143 7.10 7.30 -13.65
N ALA A 144 6.82 6.01 -13.51
CA ALA A 144 7.11 5.00 -14.52
C ALA A 144 6.31 5.25 -15.81
N ALA A 145 5.08 5.75 -15.70
CA ALA A 145 4.27 6.25 -16.80
C ALA A 145 4.69 7.65 -17.31
N SER A 146 5.78 8.19 -16.77
CA SER A 146 6.36 9.52 -17.05
C SER A 146 5.40 10.69 -16.84
N PHE A 147 4.28 10.52 -16.12
CA PHE A 147 3.27 11.57 -15.99
C PHE A 147 3.86 12.84 -15.36
N GLY A 148 3.54 13.99 -15.94
CA GLY A 148 4.09 15.30 -15.57
C GLY A 148 5.49 15.61 -16.14
N ASP A 149 6.12 14.68 -16.85
CA ASP A 149 7.37 14.94 -17.57
C ASP A 149 7.05 15.42 -19.02
N GLU A 150 7.84 16.37 -19.55
CA GLU A 150 7.66 16.92 -20.92
C GLU A 150 7.79 15.84 -21.99
N LYS A 151 8.71 14.90 -21.79
CA LYS A 151 8.95 13.76 -22.69
C LYS A 151 8.75 12.46 -21.92
N ALA A 152 8.07 11.50 -22.54
CA ALA A 152 7.82 10.17 -21.97
C ALA A 152 9.08 9.28 -22.06
N ASN A 153 10.10 9.63 -21.28
CA ASN A 153 11.36 8.89 -21.23
C ASN A 153 11.26 7.68 -20.30
N TRP A 154 11.74 6.53 -20.77
CA TRP A 154 11.80 5.33 -19.97
C TRP A 154 12.92 5.43 -18.93
N GLN A 155 12.58 5.16 -17.67
CA GLN A 155 13.48 5.31 -16.52
C GLN A 155 13.37 4.06 -15.63
N LEU A 156 14.36 3.17 -15.73
CA LEU A 156 14.36 1.87 -15.03
C LEU A 156 14.18 1.98 -13.51
N HIS A 157 14.75 3.01 -12.89
CA HIS A 157 14.72 3.18 -11.43
C HIS A 157 13.29 3.32 -10.88
N TRP A 158 12.31 3.86 -11.64
CA TRP A 158 10.92 3.91 -11.16
C TRP A 158 10.28 2.54 -11.09
N TRP A 159 10.65 1.62 -11.99
CA TRP A 159 10.18 0.22 -11.96
C TRP A 159 10.79 -0.55 -10.78
N ILE A 160 12.08 -0.32 -10.50
CA ILE A 160 12.75 -0.89 -9.31
C ILE A 160 12.09 -0.37 -8.03
N LEU A 161 11.89 0.95 -7.92
CA LEU A 161 11.25 1.56 -6.74
C LEU A 161 9.80 1.11 -6.58
N PHE A 162 9.07 0.88 -7.67
CA PHE A 162 7.74 0.27 -7.62
C PHE A 162 7.81 -1.13 -7.01
N GLY A 163 8.71 -1.98 -7.52
CA GLY A 163 8.92 -3.34 -6.99
C GLY A 163 9.26 -3.34 -5.50
N LEU A 164 10.17 -2.45 -5.09
CA LEU A 164 10.52 -2.26 -3.67
C LEU A 164 9.30 -1.87 -2.83
N SER A 165 8.53 -0.88 -3.29
CA SER A 165 7.34 -0.40 -2.58
C SER A 165 6.28 -1.49 -2.47
N LEU A 166 6.04 -2.25 -3.55
CA LEU A 166 5.09 -3.37 -3.57
C LEU A 166 5.51 -4.47 -2.58
N GLY A 167 6.79 -4.86 -2.58
CA GLY A 167 7.32 -5.88 -1.66
C GLY A 167 7.12 -5.48 -0.19
N LEU A 168 7.42 -4.23 0.17
CA LEU A 168 7.21 -3.70 1.52
C LEU A 168 5.73 -3.54 1.89
N ALA A 169 4.89 -3.14 0.94
CA ALA A 169 3.44 -3.05 1.15
C ALA A 169 2.84 -4.42 1.47
N VAL A 170 3.17 -5.46 0.68
CA VAL A 170 2.69 -6.83 0.89
C VAL A 170 3.28 -7.45 2.16
N ALA A 171 4.55 -7.14 2.48
CA ALA A 171 5.19 -7.56 3.74
C ALA A 171 4.58 -6.87 4.97
N SER A 172 3.93 -5.71 4.80
CA SER A 172 3.15 -5.05 5.86
C SER A 172 1.76 -5.67 5.95
N ARG A 173 1.11 -5.90 4.80
CA ARG A 173 -0.17 -6.60 4.68
C ARG A 173 -0.38 -7.29 3.34
N ILE A 174 -0.66 -8.59 3.40
CA ILE A 174 -0.81 -9.44 2.23
C ILE A 174 -2.00 -9.06 1.33
N ASN A 175 -3.07 -8.49 1.90
CA ASN A 175 -4.25 -8.10 1.13
C ASN A 175 -4.00 -6.96 0.15
N VAL A 176 -2.85 -6.28 0.20
CA VAL A 176 -2.45 -5.21 -0.74
C VAL A 176 -1.82 -5.76 -2.02
N ALA A 177 -1.60 -7.08 -2.13
CA ALA A 177 -1.05 -7.73 -3.33
C ALA A 177 -1.69 -7.34 -4.69
N PRO A 178 -3.01 -7.04 -4.80
CA PRO A 178 -3.60 -6.55 -6.06
C PRO A 178 -2.94 -5.28 -6.64
N LEU A 179 -2.17 -4.54 -5.84
CA LEU A 179 -1.39 -3.39 -6.28
C LEU A 179 -0.42 -3.71 -7.44
N ALA A 180 0.00 -4.98 -7.58
CA ALA A 180 0.80 -5.44 -8.71
C ALA A 180 0.14 -5.16 -10.08
N VAL A 181 -1.18 -5.02 -10.15
CA VAL A 181 -1.87 -4.66 -11.40
C VAL A 181 -1.51 -3.24 -11.86
N ILE A 182 -1.20 -2.33 -10.93
CA ILE A 182 -0.99 -0.91 -11.23
C ILE A 182 0.27 -0.66 -12.06
N ILE A 183 1.32 -1.48 -11.93
CA ILE A 183 2.51 -1.34 -12.79
C ILE A 183 2.21 -1.70 -14.24
N ASN A 184 1.27 -2.62 -14.47
CA ASN A 184 0.80 -2.97 -15.81
C ASN A 184 -0.05 -1.83 -16.41
N ILE A 185 -0.86 -1.16 -15.58
CA ILE A 185 -1.58 0.06 -16.01
C ILE A 185 -0.59 1.18 -16.34
N ALA A 186 0.46 1.39 -15.54
CA ALA A 186 1.50 2.37 -15.81
C ALA A 186 2.28 2.05 -17.10
N ALA A 187 2.59 0.78 -17.34
CA ALA A 187 3.17 0.26 -18.56
C ALA A 187 2.34 0.61 -19.81
N VAL A 188 1.05 0.28 -19.79
CA VAL A 188 0.13 0.60 -20.88
C VAL A 188 0.03 2.12 -21.06
N ALA A 189 -0.10 2.88 -19.97
CA ALA A 189 -0.18 4.33 -20.01
C ALA A 189 1.08 4.97 -20.63
N TRP A 190 2.27 4.45 -20.31
CA TRP A 190 3.52 4.92 -20.90
C TRP A 190 3.56 4.73 -22.42
N LEU A 191 3.14 3.56 -22.91
CA LEU A 191 3.08 3.26 -24.34
C LEU A 191 2.06 4.16 -25.06
N LEU A 192 0.87 4.35 -24.48
CA LEU A 192 -0.18 5.21 -25.04
C LEU A 192 0.27 6.68 -25.12
N ARG A 193 1.01 7.18 -24.13
CA ARG A 193 1.56 8.54 -24.15
C ARG A 193 2.60 8.77 -25.25
N ARG A 194 3.28 7.71 -25.70
CA ARG A 194 4.20 7.77 -26.84
C ARG A 194 3.49 7.64 -28.19
N GLY A 195 2.17 7.58 -28.20
CA GLY A 195 1.37 7.48 -29.42
C GLY A 195 1.41 6.09 -30.06
N HIS A 196 1.88 5.06 -29.33
CA HIS A 196 1.92 3.71 -29.86
C HIS A 196 0.53 3.11 -29.95
N THR A 197 0.23 2.53 -31.10
CA THR A 197 -0.95 1.68 -31.33
C THR A 197 -0.53 0.21 -31.37
N TRP A 198 -1.49 -0.70 -31.27
CA TRP A 198 -1.19 -2.13 -31.28
C TRP A 198 -0.48 -2.59 -32.57
N GLN A 199 -0.76 -1.92 -33.70
CA GLN A 199 -0.07 -2.15 -34.97
C GLN A 199 1.36 -1.60 -34.96
N SER A 200 1.59 -0.39 -34.43
CA SER A 200 2.93 0.20 -34.37
C SER A 200 3.88 -0.56 -33.45
N LEU A 201 3.37 -1.16 -32.37
CA LEU A 201 4.15 -2.01 -31.47
C LEU A 201 4.72 -3.25 -32.16
N ARG A 202 4.01 -3.80 -33.15
CA ARG A 202 4.44 -5.00 -33.89
C ARG A 202 5.26 -4.68 -35.13
N GLN A 203 4.91 -3.62 -35.86
CA GLN A 203 5.45 -3.36 -37.19
C GLN A 203 6.66 -2.42 -37.18
N THR A 204 6.85 -1.61 -36.13
CA THR A 204 7.91 -0.61 -36.08
C THR A 204 9.02 -1.02 -35.12
N SER A 205 10.29 -0.86 -35.52
CA SER A 205 11.46 -1.15 -34.67
C SER A 205 11.42 -0.40 -33.33
N HIS A 206 11.05 0.88 -33.36
CA HIS A 206 10.88 1.71 -32.17
C HIS A 206 9.76 1.21 -31.24
N GLY A 207 8.64 0.73 -31.81
CA GLY A 207 7.53 0.15 -31.04
C GLY A 207 7.92 -1.14 -30.35
N ALA A 208 8.64 -2.02 -31.03
CA ALA A 208 9.15 -3.26 -30.45
C ALA A 208 10.15 -3.00 -29.31
N LEU A 209 11.06 -2.04 -29.46
CA LEU A 209 12.01 -1.65 -28.41
C LEU A 209 11.30 -1.07 -27.18
N ASP A 210 10.31 -0.22 -27.37
CA ASP A 210 9.52 0.36 -26.28
C ASP A 210 8.68 -0.71 -25.56
N PHE A 211 8.13 -1.68 -26.29
CA PHE A 211 7.48 -2.84 -25.70
C PHE A 211 8.45 -3.68 -24.86
N GLN A 212 9.64 -3.97 -25.37
CA GLN A 212 10.68 -4.69 -24.63
C GLN A 212 11.10 -3.96 -23.34
N ARG A 213 11.23 -2.62 -23.39
CA ARG A 213 11.55 -1.80 -22.20
C ARG A 213 10.47 -1.89 -21.13
N VAL A 214 9.21 -1.85 -21.54
CA VAL A 214 8.08 -1.99 -20.62
C VAL A 214 8.01 -3.40 -20.04
N PHE A 215 8.18 -4.42 -20.88
CA PHE A 215 8.21 -5.82 -20.45
C PHE A 215 9.35 -6.06 -19.44
N LEU A 216 10.57 -5.58 -19.76
CA LEU A 216 11.72 -5.63 -18.87
C LEU A 216 11.44 -4.87 -17.57
N GLY A 217 10.84 -3.69 -17.64
CA GLY A 217 10.47 -2.89 -16.48
C GLY A 217 9.51 -3.63 -15.54
N VAL A 218 8.45 -4.24 -16.08
CA VAL A 218 7.50 -5.05 -15.31
C VAL A 218 8.18 -6.28 -14.70
N LEU A 219 9.03 -6.98 -15.46
CA LEU A 219 9.78 -8.14 -14.98
C LEU A 219 10.74 -7.77 -13.84
N VAL A 220 11.45 -6.65 -13.97
CA VAL A 220 12.33 -6.12 -12.92
C VAL A 220 11.51 -5.75 -11.69
N ALA A 221 10.39 -5.03 -11.84
CA ALA A 221 9.52 -4.67 -10.74
C ALA A 221 9.00 -5.92 -9.99
N ALA A 222 8.56 -6.96 -10.73
CA ALA A 222 8.12 -8.23 -10.15
C ALA A 222 9.24 -8.93 -9.38
N THR A 223 10.43 -9.05 -9.98
CA THR A 223 11.60 -9.69 -9.37
C THR A 223 12.03 -8.97 -8.10
N VAL A 224 12.16 -7.63 -8.16
CA VAL A 224 12.51 -6.81 -7.00
C VAL A 224 11.44 -6.95 -5.90
N SER A 225 10.15 -6.99 -6.25
CA SER A 225 9.09 -7.14 -5.27
C SER A 225 9.16 -8.47 -4.51
N LEU A 226 9.49 -9.58 -5.20
CA LEU A 226 9.66 -10.89 -4.58
C LEU A 226 10.88 -10.93 -3.67
N VAL A 227 12.01 -10.37 -4.12
CA VAL A 227 13.23 -10.28 -3.30
C VAL A 227 12.97 -9.45 -2.04
N ILE A 228 12.35 -8.27 -2.19
CA ILE A 228 12.06 -7.37 -1.08
C ILE A 228 11.04 -8.00 -0.12
N PHE A 229 9.99 -8.66 -0.64
CA PHE A 229 9.04 -9.39 0.20
C PHE A 229 9.74 -10.50 0.99
N ARG A 230 10.65 -11.27 0.37
CA ARG A 230 11.46 -12.29 1.07
C ARG A 230 12.31 -11.71 2.19
N LEU A 231 12.95 -10.56 1.95
CA LEU A 231 13.79 -9.90 2.96
C LEU A 231 12.96 -9.27 4.08
N ALA A 232 11.79 -8.73 3.76
CA ALA A 232 10.92 -8.02 4.70
C ALA A 232 10.00 -8.97 5.50
N GLN A 233 9.75 -10.17 4.97
CA GLN A 233 8.91 -11.22 5.53
C GLN A 233 9.61 -12.59 5.44
N PRO A 234 10.78 -12.79 6.08
CA PRO A 234 11.57 -14.01 5.91
C PRO A 234 10.83 -15.26 6.40
N TYR A 235 10.05 -15.18 7.49
CA TYR A 235 9.39 -16.34 8.06
C TYR A 235 8.27 -16.94 7.20
N ALA A 236 7.82 -16.24 6.16
CA ALA A 236 6.90 -16.81 5.17
C ALA A 236 7.57 -17.93 4.37
N PHE A 237 8.90 -17.93 4.28
CA PHE A 237 9.69 -18.88 3.52
C PHE A 237 10.30 -19.95 4.44
N ALA A 238 10.40 -21.17 3.91
CA ALA A 238 11.11 -22.24 4.59
C ALA A 238 12.63 -22.02 4.48
N ASP A 239 13.36 -22.22 5.56
CA ASP A 239 14.81 -22.31 5.52
C ASP A 239 15.27 -23.74 5.26
N ALA A 240 16.59 -23.98 5.24
CA ALA A 240 17.15 -25.30 4.95
C ALA A 240 16.69 -26.38 5.95
N THR A 241 16.57 -26.02 7.23
CA THR A 241 16.13 -26.94 8.30
C THR A 241 14.68 -27.33 8.11
N ILE A 242 13.79 -26.36 7.93
CA ILE A 242 12.37 -26.61 7.68
C ILE A 242 12.17 -27.37 6.37
N ALA A 243 12.88 -27.00 5.31
CA ALA A 243 12.80 -27.66 4.01
C ALA A 243 13.25 -29.13 4.08
N ARG A 244 14.35 -29.42 4.79
CA ARG A 244 14.81 -30.81 4.99
C ARG A 244 13.79 -31.62 5.77
N ASN A 245 13.27 -31.09 6.88
CA ASN A 245 12.28 -31.78 7.70
C ASN A 245 10.98 -32.05 6.93
N GLU A 246 10.52 -31.09 6.12
CA GLU A 246 9.35 -31.27 5.27
C GLU A 246 9.56 -32.38 4.22
N LEU A 247 10.72 -32.39 3.56
CA LEU A 247 11.06 -33.41 2.58
C LEU A 247 11.16 -34.80 3.21
N ILE A 248 11.83 -34.95 4.36
CA ILE A 248 11.89 -36.21 5.11
C ILE A 248 10.48 -36.70 5.45
N THR A 249 9.59 -35.80 5.86
CA THR A 249 8.20 -36.15 6.20
C THR A 249 7.42 -36.64 4.96
N GLN A 250 7.75 -36.16 3.76
CA GLN A 250 7.08 -36.53 2.51
C GLN A 250 7.64 -37.80 1.87
N THR A 251 8.95 -37.99 1.89
CA THR A 251 9.63 -39.08 1.19
C THR A 251 10.04 -40.24 2.10
N GLY A 252 10.14 -40.01 3.40
CA GLY A 252 10.68 -40.99 4.37
C GLY A 252 12.20 -41.15 4.32
N GLU A 253 12.89 -40.40 3.47
CA GLU A 253 14.34 -40.49 3.23
C GLU A 253 15.03 -39.14 3.38
N ASP A 254 16.35 -39.14 3.66
CA ASP A 254 17.12 -37.90 3.76
C ASP A 254 17.32 -37.25 2.38
N PRO A 255 16.80 -36.04 2.15
CA PRO A 255 16.86 -35.38 0.85
C PRO A 255 18.28 -34.95 0.45
N GLY A 256 18.59 -35.04 -0.84
CA GLY A 256 19.85 -34.54 -1.38
C GLY A 256 19.98 -33.02 -1.24
N ALA A 257 21.22 -32.51 -1.07
CA ALA A 257 21.50 -31.09 -0.83
C ALA A 257 20.85 -30.13 -1.84
N ILE A 258 20.79 -30.51 -3.12
CA ILE A 258 20.17 -29.70 -4.18
C ILE A 258 18.66 -29.55 -3.95
N SER A 259 17.97 -30.61 -3.54
CA SER A 259 16.53 -30.56 -3.26
C SER A 259 16.20 -29.68 -2.05
N VAL A 260 17.01 -29.75 -0.98
CA VAL A 260 16.90 -28.86 0.19
C VAL A 260 17.17 -27.41 -0.20
N TRP A 261 18.19 -27.17 -1.02
CA TRP A 261 18.50 -25.83 -1.51
C TRP A 261 17.36 -25.25 -2.37
N LEU A 262 16.86 -25.99 -3.35
CA LEU A 262 15.72 -25.57 -4.17
C LEU A 262 14.47 -25.30 -3.32
N ARG A 263 14.17 -26.18 -2.36
CA ARG A 263 13.01 -26.04 -1.47
C ARG A 263 13.16 -24.88 -0.49
N SER A 264 14.35 -24.60 0.02
CA SER A 264 14.58 -23.44 0.90
C SER A 264 14.55 -22.09 0.16
N ILE A 265 14.80 -22.09 -1.16
CA ILE A 265 14.63 -20.87 -1.97
C ILE A 265 13.16 -20.66 -2.35
N MET A 266 12.46 -21.69 -2.82
CA MET A 266 11.11 -21.51 -3.40
C MET A 266 9.96 -21.86 -2.45
N GLY A 267 10.21 -22.63 -1.39
CA GLY A 267 9.19 -23.17 -0.51
C GLY A 267 8.69 -22.18 0.52
N PHE A 268 7.37 -22.15 0.72
CA PHE A 268 6.75 -21.46 1.84
C PHE A 268 6.83 -22.31 3.11
N ASN A 269 7.05 -21.65 4.24
CA ASN A 269 7.03 -22.25 5.57
C ASN A 269 5.66 -22.94 5.80
N PRO A 270 5.61 -24.25 6.10
CA PRO A 270 4.36 -24.97 6.38
C PRO A 270 3.52 -24.34 7.49
N GLN A 271 4.16 -23.86 8.57
CA GLN A 271 3.46 -23.21 9.67
C GLN A 271 2.83 -21.88 9.23
N TRP A 272 3.54 -21.10 8.41
CA TRP A 272 2.99 -19.86 7.85
C TRP A 272 1.79 -20.14 6.95
N ARG A 273 1.87 -21.16 6.08
CA ARG A 273 0.74 -21.61 5.25
C ARG A 273 -0.47 -22.00 6.10
N SER A 274 -0.25 -22.83 7.13
CA SER A 274 -1.30 -23.24 8.06
C SER A 274 -1.97 -22.03 8.73
N ASN A 275 -1.20 -21.03 9.16
CA ASN A 275 -1.75 -19.81 9.75
C ASN A 275 -2.52 -18.95 8.74
N MET A 276 -2.11 -18.94 7.47
CA MET A 276 -2.86 -18.28 6.38
C MET A 276 -4.18 -18.99 6.10
N ASP A 277 -4.19 -20.33 6.11
CA ASP A 277 -5.41 -21.12 5.95
C ASP A 277 -6.37 -20.91 7.12
N GLU A 278 -5.85 -20.91 8.35
CA GLU A 278 -6.64 -20.65 9.57
C GLU A 278 -7.25 -19.24 9.57
N ILE A 279 -6.47 -18.19 9.24
CA ILE A 279 -7.05 -16.83 9.20
C ILE A 279 -8.04 -16.67 8.05
N GLN A 280 -7.86 -17.38 6.92
CA GLN A 280 -8.84 -17.38 5.84
C GLN A 280 -10.16 -18.02 6.31
N GLN A 281 -10.10 -19.12 7.06
CA GLN A 281 -11.29 -19.73 7.67
C GLN A 281 -11.94 -18.80 8.70
N GLN A 282 -11.15 -18.10 9.53
CA GLN A 282 -11.64 -17.05 10.42
C GLN A 282 -12.15 -15.79 9.68
N GLN A 283 -12.00 -15.70 8.37
CA GLN A 283 -12.57 -14.61 7.58
C GLN A 283 -13.64 -15.12 6.61
N SER A 284 -14.21 -16.28 6.89
CA SER A 284 -15.29 -16.89 6.11
C SER A 284 -16.67 -16.60 6.71
N PRO A 285 -17.75 -16.65 5.91
CA PRO A 285 -19.13 -16.58 6.40
C PRO A 285 -19.46 -17.63 7.47
N GLU A 286 -18.82 -18.80 7.40
CA GLU A 286 -19.04 -19.92 8.30
C GLU A 286 -18.32 -19.75 9.65
N ALA A 287 -17.51 -18.70 9.82
CA ALA A 287 -16.69 -18.50 11.00
C ALA A 287 -17.53 -18.10 12.22
N VAL A 288 -17.53 -18.95 13.26
CA VAL A 288 -18.39 -18.79 14.46
C VAL A 288 -17.67 -18.08 15.63
N PHE A 289 -16.49 -17.50 15.41
CA PHE A 289 -15.77 -16.78 16.48
C PHE A 289 -16.29 -15.34 16.64
N PRO A 290 -16.37 -14.78 17.86
CA PRO A 290 -17.14 -13.56 18.13
C PRO A 290 -16.78 -12.34 17.25
N PRO A 291 -15.48 -12.04 16.96
CA PRO A 291 -15.13 -10.97 16.03
C PRO A 291 -15.61 -11.14 14.57
N ALA A 292 -15.94 -12.35 14.10
CA ALA A 292 -16.52 -12.51 12.75
C ALA A 292 -18.03 -12.27 12.72
N VAL A 293 -18.73 -12.55 13.82
CA VAL A 293 -20.20 -12.43 13.90
C VAL A 293 -20.68 -11.01 13.62
N GLN A 294 -19.87 -9.98 13.93
CA GLN A 294 -20.21 -8.58 13.67
C GLN A 294 -20.41 -8.23 12.17
N TRP A 295 -19.93 -9.09 11.26
CA TRP A 295 -20.03 -8.91 9.81
C TRP A 295 -21.25 -9.60 9.20
N VAL A 296 -22.00 -10.36 9.99
CA VAL A 296 -23.28 -10.95 9.58
C VAL A 296 -24.24 -9.81 9.23
N ASP A 297 -25.03 -10.01 8.17
CA ASP A 297 -26.02 -9.03 7.69
C ASP A 297 -25.40 -7.66 7.37
N ARG A 298 -24.23 -7.68 6.72
CA ARG A 298 -23.55 -6.50 6.18
C ARG A 298 -23.39 -6.65 4.69
N ASP A 299 -24.18 -5.86 3.96
CA ASP A 299 -24.16 -5.84 2.51
C ASP A 299 -22.76 -5.59 1.95
N ALA A 300 -22.34 -6.46 1.04
CA ALA A 300 -21.14 -6.24 0.25
C ALA A 300 -21.27 -4.90 -0.50
N ILE A 301 -20.15 -4.20 -0.67
CA ILE A 301 -20.08 -2.90 -1.36
C ILE A 301 -20.75 -1.75 -0.59
N VAL A 302 -22.04 -1.85 -0.25
CA VAL A 302 -22.83 -0.79 0.38
C VAL A 302 -22.31 -0.48 1.78
N PHE A 303 -22.09 -1.50 2.62
CA PHE A 303 -21.61 -1.26 3.98
C PHE A 303 -20.21 -0.63 4.00
N PRO A 304 -19.20 -1.14 3.27
CA PRO A 304 -17.90 -0.48 3.16
C PRO A 304 -17.97 0.94 2.60
N PHE A 305 -18.77 1.17 1.55
CA PHE A 305 -18.97 2.49 0.96
C PHE A 305 -19.48 3.50 2.01
N THR A 306 -20.56 3.14 2.70
CA THR A 306 -21.17 4.00 3.72
C THR A 306 -20.19 4.29 4.85
N ASN A 307 -19.45 3.27 5.32
CA ASN A 307 -18.46 3.45 6.37
C ASN A 307 -17.31 4.37 5.92
N MET A 308 -16.76 4.15 4.72
CA MET A 308 -15.73 5.02 4.15
C MET A 308 -16.16 6.49 4.10
N VAL A 309 -17.40 6.77 3.74
CA VAL A 309 -17.92 8.15 3.69
C VAL A 309 -18.19 8.69 5.10
N LEU A 310 -18.92 7.97 5.95
CA LEU A 310 -19.37 8.50 7.24
C LEU A 310 -18.24 8.59 8.28
N TYR A 311 -17.44 7.53 8.40
CA TYR A 311 -16.48 7.36 9.50
C TYR A 311 -15.02 7.34 9.04
N GLY A 312 -14.81 7.19 7.73
CA GLY A 312 -13.48 7.03 7.15
C GLY A 312 -12.85 8.35 6.76
N MET A 313 -13.38 8.90 5.68
CA MET A 313 -12.95 10.15 5.06
C MET A 313 -13.66 11.36 5.68
N GLY A 314 -14.81 11.15 6.33
CA GLY A 314 -15.74 12.22 6.72
C GLY A 314 -16.73 12.52 5.60
N ILE A 315 -17.96 12.94 5.95
CA ILE A 315 -19.09 12.98 5.02
C ILE A 315 -18.78 13.84 3.78
N THR A 316 -18.29 15.05 4.00
CA THR A 316 -18.07 16.02 2.93
C THR A 316 -16.91 15.62 2.00
N ALA A 317 -15.74 15.29 2.57
CA ALA A 317 -14.59 14.81 1.83
C ALA A 317 -14.86 13.47 1.15
N GLY A 318 -15.59 12.57 1.80
CA GLY A 318 -15.99 11.27 1.26
C GLY A 318 -16.92 11.41 0.05
N LEU A 319 -17.95 12.25 0.14
CA LEU A 319 -18.83 12.52 -1.01
C LEU A 319 -18.06 13.17 -2.16
N ALA A 320 -17.17 14.12 -1.88
CA ALA A 320 -16.32 14.74 -2.90
C ALA A 320 -15.38 13.72 -3.57
N ALA A 321 -14.83 12.79 -2.80
CA ALA A 321 -13.94 11.74 -3.31
C ALA A 321 -14.67 10.76 -4.23
N TRP A 322 -15.86 10.29 -3.85
CA TRP A 322 -16.67 9.41 -4.70
C TRP A 322 -17.20 10.13 -5.94
N ALA A 323 -17.66 11.39 -5.80
CA ALA A 323 -18.06 12.20 -6.96
C ALA A 323 -16.89 12.41 -7.93
N GLY A 324 -15.70 12.70 -7.41
CA GLY A 324 -14.47 12.80 -8.20
C GLY A 324 -14.11 11.50 -8.90
N LEU A 325 -14.25 10.36 -8.21
CA LEU A 325 -14.04 9.04 -8.80
C LEU A 325 -14.99 8.78 -9.97
N PHE A 326 -16.30 8.96 -9.78
CA PHE A 326 -17.28 8.71 -10.84
C PHE A 326 -17.11 9.67 -12.01
N TRP A 327 -16.77 10.94 -11.75
CA TRP A 327 -16.49 11.89 -12.81
C TRP A 327 -15.23 11.51 -13.61
N ALA A 328 -14.14 11.15 -12.94
CA ALA A 328 -12.91 10.70 -13.61
C ALA A 328 -13.14 9.40 -14.39
N LEU A 329 -13.88 8.44 -13.83
CA LEU A 329 -14.29 7.20 -14.51
C LEU A 329 -15.10 7.51 -15.77
N TRP A 330 -16.07 8.44 -15.69
CA TRP A 330 -16.82 8.88 -16.86
C TRP A 330 -15.91 9.50 -17.94
N ARG A 331 -14.87 10.26 -17.55
CA ARG A 331 -13.89 10.80 -18.51
C ARG A 331 -13.11 9.69 -19.22
N ILE A 332 -12.76 8.62 -18.50
CA ILE A 332 -12.13 7.41 -19.05
C ILE A 332 -13.05 6.70 -20.04
N VAL A 333 -14.27 6.36 -19.61
CA VAL A 333 -15.24 5.63 -20.45
C VAL A 333 -15.62 6.42 -21.70
N ARG A 334 -15.67 7.75 -21.61
CA ARG A 334 -15.97 8.63 -22.76
C ARG A 334 -14.75 9.03 -23.57
N GLY A 335 -13.54 8.54 -23.25
CA GLY A 335 -12.32 8.85 -23.99
C GLY A 335 -12.03 10.36 -24.06
N ARG A 336 -12.31 11.12 -23.00
CA ARG A 336 -12.03 12.57 -22.97
C ARG A 336 -10.53 12.83 -23.14
N PRO A 337 -10.07 13.94 -23.73
CA PRO A 337 -8.65 14.13 -24.09
C PRO A 337 -7.63 13.89 -22.96
N ASP A 338 -8.02 14.18 -21.72
CA ASP A 338 -7.24 14.03 -20.51
C ASP A 338 -7.53 12.74 -19.73
N TRP A 339 -8.21 11.76 -20.32
CA TRP A 339 -8.63 10.55 -19.61
C TRP A 339 -7.47 9.77 -18.98
N LEU A 340 -6.33 9.77 -19.65
CA LEU A 340 -5.19 8.91 -19.30
C LEU A 340 -4.56 9.28 -17.96
N ILE A 341 -4.60 10.56 -17.55
CA ILE A 341 -4.06 11.00 -16.24
C ILE A 341 -4.84 10.40 -15.07
N HIS A 342 -6.09 9.99 -15.30
CA HIS A 342 -6.95 9.38 -14.30
C HIS A 342 -6.79 7.85 -14.22
N ALA A 343 -6.10 7.22 -15.18
CA ALA A 343 -6.06 5.77 -15.32
C ALA A 343 -5.52 5.09 -14.06
N ILE A 344 -4.40 5.55 -13.51
CA ILE A 344 -3.80 4.97 -12.29
C ILE A 344 -4.69 5.16 -11.05
N PRO A 345 -5.09 6.39 -10.66
CA PRO A 345 -5.88 6.58 -9.44
C PRO A 345 -7.26 5.92 -9.51
N VAL A 346 -7.95 5.96 -10.66
CA VAL A 346 -9.25 5.30 -10.83
C VAL A 346 -9.10 3.79 -10.78
N SER A 347 -8.12 3.22 -11.49
CA SER A 347 -7.91 1.77 -11.51
C SER A 347 -7.57 1.23 -10.12
N TRP A 348 -6.67 1.89 -9.38
CA TRP A 348 -6.31 1.47 -8.02
C TRP A 348 -7.50 1.56 -7.06
N SER A 349 -8.18 2.72 -7.04
CA SER A 349 -9.35 2.91 -6.17
C SER A 349 -10.43 1.88 -6.44
N LEU A 350 -10.83 1.64 -7.70
CA LEU A 350 -11.89 0.70 -8.03
C LEU A 350 -11.48 -0.75 -7.82
N LEU A 351 -10.30 -1.16 -8.30
CA LEU A 351 -9.83 -2.54 -8.19
C LEU A 351 -9.77 -2.96 -6.72
N TYR A 352 -9.12 -2.17 -5.89
CA TYR A 352 -8.92 -2.52 -4.49
C TYR A 352 -10.20 -2.33 -3.65
N PHE A 353 -11.01 -1.30 -3.95
CA PHE A 353 -12.33 -1.17 -3.31
C PHE A 353 -13.20 -2.40 -3.59
N LEU A 354 -13.36 -2.81 -4.85
CA LEU A 354 -14.18 -3.97 -5.19
C LEU A 354 -13.62 -5.27 -4.60
N PHE A 355 -12.29 -5.43 -4.62
CA PHE A 355 -11.62 -6.58 -4.02
C PHE A 355 -11.84 -6.68 -2.50
N MET A 356 -11.77 -5.56 -1.77
CA MET A 356 -11.95 -5.57 -0.32
C MET A 356 -13.42 -5.53 0.09
N ALA A 357 -14.26 -4.80 -0.63
CA ALA A 357 -15.67 -4.59 -0.27
C ALA A 357 -16.56 -5.81 -0.52
N THR A 358 -16.08 -6.79 -1.29
CA THR A 358 -16.74 -8.08 -1.52
C THR A 358 -16.30 -9.16 -0.55
N ARG A 359 -15.28 -8.92 0.29
CA ARG A 359 -14.85 -9.87 1.33
C ARG A 359 -15.79 -9.88 2.52
N TRP A 360 -15.77 -10.97 3.26
CA TRP A 360 -16.59 -11.15 4.46
C TRP A 360 -16.28 -10.09 5.53
N VAL A 361 -15.00 -9.92 5.86
CA VAL A 361 -14.52 -8.90 6.81
C VAL A 361 -14.49 -7.54 6.14
N LYS A 362 -15.32 -6.63 6.63
CA LYS A 362 -15.58 -5.31 6.03
C LYS A 362 -15.06 -4.15 6.89
N SER A 363 -13.92 -4.37 7.55
CA SER A 363 -13.31 -3.36 8.42
C SER A 363 -12.84 -2.15 7.60
N ILE A 364 -13.29 -0.96 7.99
CA ILE A 364 -12.99 0.30 7.29
C ILE A 364 -11.49 0.60 7.15
N ARG A 365 -10.67 0.19 8.14
CA ARG A 365 -9.21 0.39 8.11
C ARG A 365 -8.54 -0.32 6.93
N TYR A 366 -9.17 -1.39 6.39
CA TYR A 366 -8.63 -2.11 5.24
C TYR A 366 -8.66 -1.30 3.95
N PHE A 367 -9.42 -0.19 3.92
CA PHE A 367 -9.52 0.72 2.79
C PHE A 367 -8.55 1.90 2.87
N LEU A 368 -7.75 2.04 3.93
CA LEU A 368 -6.72 3.08 4.02
C LEU A 368 -5.79 3.16 2.79
N PRO A 369 -5.36 2.04 2.16
CA PRO A 369 -4.49 2.09 0.98
C PRO A 369 -5.07 2.82 -0.25
N ILE A 370 -6.39 3.05 -0.32
CA ILE A 370 -7.03 3.78 -1.44
C ILE A 370 -7.44 5.21 -1.09
N TYR A 371 -7.34 5.64 0.17
CA TYR A 371 -7.73 7.00 0.57
C TYR A 371 -6.92 8.08 -0.20
N PRO A 372 -5.60 7.95 -0.35
CA PRO A 372 -4.81 8.89 -1.16
C PRO A 372 -5.35 9.07 -2.58
N THR A 373 -5.68 7.99 -3.29
CA THR A 373 -6.20 8.09 -4.67
C THR A 373 -7.63 8.63 -4.72
N PHE A 374 -8.46 8.35 -3.72
CA PHE A 374 -9.77 8.97 -3.57
C PHE A 374 -9.65 10.49 -3.36
N PHE A 375 -8.77 10.95 -2.47
CA PHE A 375 -8.57 12.37 -2.21
C PHE A 375 -7.88 13.11 -3.35
N LEU A 376 -7.02 12.44 -4.12
CA LEU A 376 -6.50 12.97 -5.38
C LEU A 376 -7.63 13.32 -6.36
N LEU A 377 -8.63 12.44 -6.47
CA LEU A 377 -9.78 12.63 -7.34
C LEU A 377 -10.73 13.69 -6.78
N ALA A 378 -10.89 13.79 -5.46
CA ALA A 378 -11.62 14.88 -4.80
C ALA A 378 -10.98 16.24 -5.10
N GLY A 379 -9.67 16.36 -4.86
CA GLY A 379 -8.91 17.59 -5.08
C GLY A 379 -8.92 18.03 -6.54
N TRP A 380 -8.78 17.08 -7.47
CA TRP A 380 -8.94 17.34 -8.90
C TRP A 380 -10.35 17.84 -9.25
N ALA A 381 -11.39 17.18 -8.77
CA ALA A 381 -12.77 17.52 -9.10
C ALA A 381 -13.13 18.93 -8.62
N LEU A 382 -12.85 19.23 -7.34
CA LEU A 382 -13.10 20.54 -6.74
C LEU A 382 -12.33 21.66 -7.45
N TRP A 383 -11.04 21.43 -7.72
CA TRP A 383 -10.22 22.41 -8.41
C TRP A 383 -10.68 22.64 -9.87
N THR A 384 -11.10 21.57 -10.56
CA THR A 384 -11.63 21.67 -11.93
C THR A 384 -12.94 22.46 -11.96
N ILE A 385 -13.82 22.26 -10.98
CA ILE A 385 -15.06 23.05 -10.83
C ILE A 385 -14.73 24.54 -10.65
N TRP A 386 -13.77 24.84 -9.78
CA TRP A 386 -13.30 26.21 -9.56
C TRP A 386 -12.72 26.86 -10.82
N GLN A 387 -11.83 26.16 -11.54
CA GLN A 387 -11.24 26.67 -12.78
C GLN A 387 -12.31 26.95 -13.84
N ARG A 388 -13.29 26.04 -14.02
CA ARG A 388 -14.40 26.24 -14.96
C ARG A 388 -15.28 27.43 -14.55
N ALA A 389 -15.49 27.65 -13.25
CA ALA A 389 -16.22 28.81 -12.76
C ALA A 389 -15.47 30.12 -13.07
N GLN A 390 -14.14 30.14 -12.94
CA GLN A 390 -13.32 31.31 -13.25
C GLN A 390 -13.30 31.66 -14.74
N GLN A 391 -13.36 30.66 -15.62
CA GLN A 391 -13.34 30.81 -17.08
C GLN A 391 -14.72 31.07 -17.69
N SER A 392 -15.80 31.02 -16.90
CA SER A 392 -17.16 31.20 -17.41
C SER A 392 -17.46 32.65 -17.75
N GLU A 393 -17.87 32.93 -18.99
CA GLU A 393 -18.31 34.27 -19.43
C GLU A 393 -19.70 34.61 -18.89
N GLN A 394 -20.59 33.62 -18.75
CA GLN A 394 -21.95 33.81 -18.23
C GLN A 394 -22.03 33.55 -16.73
N ARG A 395 -22.72 34.45 -15.98
CA ARG A 395 -22.97 34.34 -14.53
C ARG A 395 -21.72 33.99 -13.71
N ARG A 396 -20.58 34.60 -14.07
CA ARG A 396 -19.26 34.31 -13.50
C ARG A 396 -19.25 34.43 -11.98
N SER A 397 -19.76 35.54 -11.44
CA SER A 397 -19.81 35.79 -9.99
C SER A 397 -20.60 34.71 -9.25
N LEU A 398 -21.81 34.37 -9.72
CA LEU A 398 -22.64 33.30 -9.13
C LEU A 398 -21.93 31.95 -9.15
N LYS A 399 -21.31 31.57 -10.28
CA LYS A 399 -20.59 30.29 -10.39
C LYS A 399 -19.36 30.25 -9.49
N GLN A 400 -18.66 31.39 -9.33
CA GLN A 400 -17.53 31.52 -8.39
C GLN A 400 -18.01 31.38 -6.94
N THR A 401 -19.11 32.04 -6.57
CA THR A 401 -19.69 31.92 -5.23
C THR A 401 -20.10 30.49 -4.93
N ILE A 402 -20.76 29.80 -5.86
CA ILE A 402 -21.16 28.39 -5.69
C ILE A 402 -19.93 27.48 -5.56
N ALA A 403 -18.91 27.67 -6.42
CA ALA A 403 -17.70 26.86 -6.37
C ALA A 403 -16.89 27.12 -5.08
N ALA A 404 -16.78 28.37 -4.64
CA ALA A 404 -16.15 28.72 -3.37
C ALA A 404 -16.92 28.15 -2.18
N ALA A 405 -18.25 28.27 -2.18
CA ALA A 405 -19.11 27.69 -1.14
C ALA A 405 -18.99 26.17 -1.09
N LEU A 406 -18.92 25.49 -2.24
CA LEU A 406 -18.72 24.05 -2.33
C LEU A 406 -17.36 23.65 -1.77
N ILE A 407 -16.27 24.35 -2.14
CA ILE A 407 -14.94 24.06 -1.60
C ILE A 407 -14.94 24.28 -0.09
N LEU A 408 -15.49 25.40 0.38
CA LEU A 408 -15.56 25.74 1.80
C LEU A 408 -16.37 24.70 2.59
N LEU A 409 -17.53 24.29 2.09
CA LEU A 409 -18.36 23.23 2.66
C LEU A 409 -17.63 21.89 2.76
N VAL A 410 -16.70 21.61 1.85
CA VAL A 410 -15.94 20.35 1.86
C VAL A 410 -14.71 20.43 2.75
N THR A 411 -14.14 21.63 2.94
CA THR A 411 -12.93 21.82 3.73
C THR A 411 -13.16 22.17 5.20
N VAL A 412 -14.34 22.69 5.55
CA VAL A 412 -14.77 23.02 6.92
C VAL A 412 -15.65 21.89 7.44
#